data_AF-A0A6G9F943-F1
#
_entry.id   AF-A0A6G9F943-F1
#
_cell.length_a   1.000
_cell.length_b   1.000
_cell.length_c   1.000
_cell.angle_alpha   90.00
_cell.angle_beta   90.00
_cell.angle_gamma   90.00
#
_symmetry.space_group_name_H-M   'P 1'
#
loop_
_entity.id
_entity.type
_entity.pdbx_description
1 polymer ?
#
loop_
_entity_poly.entity_id
_entity_poly.type
_entity_poly.pdbx_seq_one_letter_code
_entity_poly.pdbx_strand_id
1 'polypeptide(L)'
;NSYDTSQTKQRFSIKKFKFGAASVLIGLSFLGGVTQGNLNIFEESIVAASTIPGSAATLNTSITKNIQNGNAYIDLYDVKLGKIDPLQLIVLEQGFTAKYVFRQGTKYYGDVSQLQSTGRASLTYNIFGEDGLPHVKTDGQIDIVSVALTIYDSTTLRDKIEEVRTNANDPKWTEESR
;
A
#
# COMPACT_ATOMS: atom_id res chain seq x y z
N ASN A 1 -30.44 -48.66 15.38
CA ASN A 1 -30.05 -47.66 14.36
C ASN A 1 -29.78 -46.34 15.03
N SER A 2 -28.56 -46.18 15.56
CA SER A 2 -28.09 -44.96 16.19
C SER A 2 -27.25 -44.22 15.15
N TYR A 3 -27.66 -43.01 14.77
CA TYR A 3 -26.84 -42.14 13.93
C TYR A 3 -25.93 -41.32 14.84
N ASP A 4 -24.66 -41.72 14.85
CA ASP A 4 -23.56 -41.00 15.48
C ASP A 4 -23.15 -39.81 14.60
N THR A 5 -23.29 -38.59 15.11
CA THR A 5 -22.91 -37.33 14.44
C THR A 5 -21.52 -36.82 14.84
N SER A 6 -20.69 -37.63 15.51
CA SER A 6 -19.42 -37.19 16.10
C SER A 6 -18.25 -36.96 15.13
N GLN A 7 -18.42 -37.12 13.81
CA GLN A 7 -17.31 -37.14 12.86
C GLN A 7 -17.44 -36.15 11.70
N THR A 8 -17.76 -34.87 11.96
CA THR A 8 -17.48 -33.83 10.94
C THR A 8 -17.09 -32.48 11.53
N LYS A 9 -16.02 -32.46 12.33
CA LYS A 9 -15.20 -31.24 12.43
C LYS A 9 -14.33 -31.16 11.18
N GLN A 10 -14.87 -30.58 10.10
CA GLN A 10 -14.07 -30.14 8.96
C GLN A 10 -13.05 -29.12 9.46
N ARG A 11 -11.81 -29.56 9.66
CA ARG A 11 -10.67 -28.66 9.89
C ARG A 11 -10.32 -28.04 8.55
N PHE A 12 -10.72 -26.79 8.33
CA PHE A 12 -10.19 -25.98 7.23
C PHE A 12 -8.69 -25.78 7.46
N SER A 13 -7.88 -26.60 6.79
CA SER A 13 -6.45 -26.33 6.68
C SER A 13 -6.26 -25.30 5.57
N ILE A 14 -6.01 -24.05 5.95
CA ILE A 14 -5.53 -23.04 5.00
C ILE A 14 -4.12 -23.49 4.59
N LYS A 15 -4.01 -24.11 3.41
CA LYS A 15 -2.70 -24.35 2.79
C LYS A 15 -2.04 -22.99 2.57
N LYS A 16 -1.02 -22.70 3.38
CA LYS A 16 -0.12 -21.57 3.15
C LYS A 16 0.57 -21.79 1.80
N PHE A 17 0.15 -21.05 0.79
CA PHE A 17 0.85 -21.01 -0.49
C PHE A 17 2.22 -20.37 -0.26
N LYS A 18 3.29 -21.12 -0.54
CA LYS A 18 4.65 -20.59 -0.61
C LYS A 18 4.80 -19.95 -1.99
N PHE A 19 4.54 -18.65 -2.10
CA PHE A 19 4.84 -17.90 -3.31
C PHE A 19 6.34 -17.58 -3.33
N GLY A 20 7.01 -17.98 -4.42
CA GLY A 20 8.47 -17.89 -4.61
C GLY A 20 8.97 -16.44 -4.74
N ALA A 21 10.18 -16.23 -4.22
CA ALA A 21 10.79 -14.95 -3.91
C ALA A 21 11.64 -14.37 -5.06
N ALA A 22 11.20 -13.28 -5.69
CA ALA A 22 12.05 -12.48 -6.57
C ALA A 22 11.48 -11.06 -6.83
N SER A 23 11.70 -10.07 -5.96
CA SER A 23 11.49 -8.65 -6.34
C SER A 23 11.98 -7.52 -5.39
N VAL A 24 12.98 -7.71 -4.53
CA VAL A 24 13.44 -6.63 -3.60
C VAL A 24 14.77 -5.95 -4.01
N LEU A 25 15.53 -6.47 -4.98
CA LEU A 25 16.87 -5.93 -5.27
C LEU A 25 16.87 -4.58 -6.03
N ILE A 26 15.78 -4.21 -6.69
CA ILE A 26 15.84 -3.16 -7.73
C ILE A 26 15.45 -1.76 -7.20
N GLY A 27 14.83 -1.65 -6.01
CA GLY A 27 14.53 -0.34 -5.41
C GLY A 27 15.78 0.42 -4.95
N LEU A 28 16.80 -0.31 -4.47
CA LEU A 28 18.06 0.25 -3.97
C LEU A 28 19.05 0.61 -5.09
N SER A 29 18.97 -0.06 -6.25
CA SER A 29 19.88 0.19 -7.38
C SER A 29 19.70 1.56 -8.06
N PHE A 30 18.60 2.27 -7.78
CA PHE A 30 18.36 3.62 -8.30
C PHE A 30 18.94 4.74 -7.41
N LEU A 31 19.53 4.40 -6.26
CA LEU A 31 20.19 5.33 -5.35
C LEU A 31 21.67 4.98 -5.34
N GLY A 32 22.42 5.52 -6.31
CA GLY A 32 23.85 5.24 -6.48
C GLY A 32 24.60 5.34 -5.14
N GLY A 33 25.16 4.21 -4.67
CA GLY A 33 25.92 4.18 -3.42
C GLY A 33 26.05 2.82 -2.73
N VAL A 34 25.21 1.82 -3.04
CA VAL A 34 25.24 0.51 -2.33
C VAL A 34 25.94 -0.57 -3.15
N THR A 35 27.14 -0.96 -2.74
CA THR A 35 27.83 -2.15 -3.28
C THR A 35 27.12 -3.43 -2.85
N GLN A 36 26.84 -4.33 -3.80
CA GLN A 36 26.04 -5.56 -3.66
C GLN A 36 26.50 -6.56 -2.58
N GLY A 37 27.65 -6.35 -1.92
CA GLY A 37 28.31 -7.35 -1.08
C GLY A 37 27.72 -7.62 0.31
N ASN A 38 26.83 -6.76 0.85
CA ASN A 38 26.36 -6.86 2.25
C ASN A 38 24.84 -7.03 2.43
N LEU A 39 24.08 -7.28 1.37
CA LEU A 39 22.61 -7.37 1.44
C LEU A 39 22.13 -8.81 1.66
N ASN A 40 22.24 -9.31 2.90
CA ASN A 40 21.46 -10.46 3.35
C ASN A 40 20.03 -10.01 3.63
N ILE A 41 19.22 -9.81 2.58
CA ILE A 41 17.80 -9.43 2.71
C ILE A 41 16.94 -10.69 2.57
N PHE A 42 16.43 -11.19 3.69
CA PHE A 42 15.41 -12.23 3.73
C PHE A 42 14.03 -11.62 4.00
N GLU A 43 13.05 -12.14 3.25
CA GLU A 43 11.60 -12.18 3.50
C GLU A 43 10.76 -10.88 3.42
N GLU A 44 9.84 -10.86 2.45
CA GLU A 44 8.68 -9.97 2.37
C GLU A 44 7.74 -10.26 3.56
N SER A 45 7.82 -9.45 4.61
CA SER A 45 6.76 -9.41 5.61
C SER A 45 5.73 -8.36 5.18
N ILE A 46 4.60 -8.80 4.63
CA ILE A 46 3.41 -7.94 4.50
C ILE A 46 2.87 -7.77 5.92
N VAL A 47 3.38 -6.75 6.60
CA VAL A 47 2.98 -6.45 7.98
C VAL A 47 1.69 -5.64 7.93
N ALA A 48 0.57 -6.32 8.23
CA ALA A 48 -0.70 -5.67 8.56
C ALA A 48 -0.67 -4.98 9.95
N ALA A 49 0.48 -4.99 10.63
CA ALA A 49 0.64 -4.39 11.95
C ALA A 49 0.95 -2.89 11.83
N SER A 50 0.31 -2.12 12.70
CA SER A 50 0.52 -0.68 12.88
C SER A 50 1.99 -0.29 13.07
N THR A 51 2.83 -1.20 13.58
CA THR A 51 4.23 -0.93 13.91
C THR A 51 5.08 -2.18 13.69
N ILE A 52 6.12 -2.06 12.86
CA ILE A 52 7.16 -3.08 12.70
C ILE A 52 8.13 -2.92 13.88
N PRO A 53 8.47 -3.98 14.63
CA PRO A 53 9.42 -3.87 15.75
C PRO A 53 10.74 -3.23 15.32
N GLY A 54 11.13 -2.16 16.03
CA GLY A 54 12.35 -1.40 15.78
C GLY A 54 12.34 -0.47 14.56
N SER A 55 11.20 -0.34 13.87
CA SER A 55 11.02 0.63 12.78
C SER A 55 10.83 2.03 13.34
N ALA A 56 11.48 3.01 12.72
CA ALA A 56 11.28 4.44 13.00
C ALA A 56 10.07 5.03 12.25
N ALA A 57 9.29 4.19 11.58
CA ALA A 57 8.06 4.54 10.88
C ALA A 57 6.87 3.67 11.30
N THR A 58 5.70 4.30 11.42
CA THR A 58 4.41 3.64 11.65
C THR A 58 3.39 4.08 10.60
N LEU A 59 2.50 3.18 10.19
CA LEU A 59 1.46 3.52 9.21
C LEU A 59 0.39 4.40 9.87
N ASN A 60 0.04 5.52 9.22
CA ASN A 60 -0.93 6.46 9.75
C ASN A 60 -2.36 5.98 9.48
N THR A 61 -2.90 5.16 10.38
CA THR A 61 -4.26 4.60 10.26
C THR A 61 -5.38 5.62 10.45
N SER A 62 -5.07 6.86 10.83
CA SER A 62 -6.08 7.93 10.92
C SER A 62 -6.55 8.42 9.55
N ILE A 63 -5.77 8.22 8.49
CA ILE A 63 -6.11 8.58 7.11
C ILE A 63 -6.95 7.46 6.49
N THR A 64 -8.18 7.31 6.98
CA THR A 64 -9.08 6.19 6.64
C THR A 64 -9.46 6.11 5.15
N LYS A 65 -9.34 7.21 4.41
CA LYS A 65 -9.54 7.22 2.95
C LYS A 65 -8.47 6.40 2.22
N ASN A 66 -7.26 6.33 2.76
CA ASN A 66 -6.11 5.73 2.12
C ASN A 66 -5.57 4.52 2.87
N ILE A 67 -5.80 4.42 4.18
CA ILE A 67 -5.33 3.30 5.01
C ILE A 67 -6.53 2.56 5.60
N GLN A 68 -6.63 1.27 5.30
CA GLN A 68 -7.67 0.40 5.84
C GLN A 68 -7.12 -1.01 6.06
N ASN A 69 -7.31 -1.56 7.27
CA ASN A 69 -6.86 -2.91 7.65
C ASN A 69 -5.37 -3.16 7.38
N GLY A 70 -4.52 -2.15 7.57
CA GLY A 70 -3.09 -2.22 7.29
C GLY A 70 -2.70 -2.20 5.81
N ASN A 71 -3.65 -1.99 4.90
CA ASN A 71 -3.41 -1.83 3.47
C ASN A 71 -3.55 -0.37 3.03
N ALA A 72 -2.88 -0.01 1.93
CA ALA A 72 -2.98 1.29 1.29
C ALA A 72 -3.94 1.26 0.09
N TYR A 73 -4.61 2.39 -0.14
CA TYR A 73 -5.58 2.61 -1.20
C TYR A 73 -5.33 3.98 -1.82
N ILE A 74 -5.20 4.03 -3.15
CA ILE A 74 -4.99 5.27 -3.90
C ILE A 74 -6.02 5.35 -5.02
N ASP A 75 -6.74 6.47 -5.06
CA ASP A 75 -7.63 6.85 -6.14
C ASP A 75 -6.86 7.73 -7.15
N LEU A 76 -6.76 7.31 -8.40
CA LEU A 76 -6.09 8.09 -9.45
C LEU A 76 -6.81 9.42 -9.71
N TYR A 77 -8.09 9.56 -9.40
CA TYR A 77 -8.78 10.85 -9.41
C TYR A 77 -8.13 11.83 -8.41
N ASP A 78 -7.86 11.39 -7.19
CA ASP A 78 -7.24 12.21 -6.15
C ASP A 78 -5.76 12.51 -6.49
N VAL A 79 -5.05 11.59 -7.14
CA VAL A 79 -3.69 11.80 -7.65
C VAL A 79 -3.66 12.92 -8.70
N LYS A 80 -4.56 12.87 -9.70
CA LYS A 80 -4.65 13.90 -10.76
C LYS A 80 -4.96 15.29 -10.20
N LEU A 81 -5.64 15.36 -9.05
CA LEU A 81 -5.94 16.60 -8.33
C LEU A 81 -4.85 17.04 -7.34
N GLY A 82 -3.74 16.30 -7.25
CA GLY A 82 -2.64 16.62 -6.31
C GLY A 82 -3.01 16.47 -4.83
N LYS A 83 -4.00 15.63 -4.50
CA LYS A 83 -4.52 15.45 -3.13
C LYS A 83 -3.82 14.35 -2.35
N ILE A 84 -2.95 13.58 -2.99
CA ILE A 84 -2.26 12.44 -2.39
C ILE A 84 -0.79 12.77 -2.21
N ASP A 85 -0.34 12.77 -0.97
CA ASP A 85 1.06 12.77 -0.59
C ASP A 85 1.35 11.46 0.17
N PRO A 86 2.08 10.51 -0.42
CA PRO A 86 2.36 9.23 0.23
C PRO A 86 3.13 9.38 1.55
N LEU A 87 3.94 10.42 1.74
CA LEU A 87 4.68 10.58 3.00
C LEU A 87 3.77 10.89 4.19
N GLN A 88 2.57 11.42 3.97
CA GLN A 88 1.59 11.66 5.03
C GLN A 88 0.91 10.36 5.52
N LEU A 89 1.03 9.27 4.75
CA LEU A 89 0.45 7.98 5.09
C LEU A 89 1.27 7.22 6.14
N ILE A 90 2.42 7.74 6.55
CA ILE A 90 3.22 7.25 7.67
C ILE A 90 3.46 8.37 8.68
N VAL A 91 3.81 7.99 9.90
CA VAL A 91 4.38 8.87 10.92
C VAL A 91 5.81 8.43 11.17
N LEU A 92 6.74 9.38 11.10
CA LEU A 92 8.16 9.16 11.35
C LEU A 92 8.53 9.62 12.76
N GLU A 93 9.43 8.87 13.39
CA GLU A 93 10.13 9.34 14.59
C GLU A 93 11.08 10.50 14.26
N GLN A 94 11.37 11.33 15.26
CA GLN A 94 12.29 12.46 15.09
C GLN A 94 13.70 11.97 14.71
N GLY A 95 14.36 12.68 13.80
CA GLY A 95 15.71 12.33 13.32
C GLY A 95 15.71 11.36 12.14
N PHE A 96 14.53 10.98 11.63
CA PHE A 96 14.39 10.10 10.47
C PHE A 96 13.69 10.79 9.30
N THR A 97 14.04 10.36 8.09
CA THR A 97 13.36 10.72 6.86
C THR A 97 12.93 9.47 6.10
N ALA A 98 12.00 9.62 5.15
CA ALA A 98 11.57 8.51 4.32
C ALA A 98 11.51 8.88 2.85
N LYS A 99 11.79 7.90 1.99
CA LYS A 99 11.51 7.96 0.56
C LYS A 99 10.58 6.81 0.18
N TYR A 100 9.45 7.14 -0.43
CA TYR A 100 8.53 6.13 -0.92
C TYR A 100 8.89 5.64 -2.32
N VAL A 101 8.51 4.40 -2.62
CA VAL A 101 8.61 3.78 -3.94
C VAL A 101 7.38 2.91 -4.15
N PHE A 102 6.72 3.08 -5.30
CA PHE A 102 5.68 2.17 -5.76
C PHE A 102 6.27 1.08 -6.64
N ARG A 103 5.75 -0.15 -6.52
CA ARG A 103 6.00 -1.23 -7.48
C ARG A 103 4.67 -1.68 -8.09
N GLN A 104 4.52 -1.51 -9.39
CA GLN A 104 3.37 -2.00 -10.14
C GLN A 104 3.82 -2.71 -11.41
N GLY A 105 3.44 -3.98 -11.53
CA GLY A 105 3.96 -4.86 -12.57
C GLY A 105 5.49 -4.95 -12.49
N THR A 106 6.17 -4.61 -13.59
CA THR A 106 7.63 -4.68 -13.71
C THR A 106 8.35 -3.35 -13.46
N LYS A 107 7.62 -2.28 -13.14
CA LYS A 107 8.16 -0.92 -13.00
C LYS A 107 8.14 -0.40 -11.56
N TYR A 108 9.09 0.47 -11.26
CA TYR A 108 9.14 1.24 -10.02
C TYR A 108 8.80 2.70 -10.31
N TYR A 109 8.10 3.35 -9.39
CA TYR A 109 7.77 4.77 -9.47
C TYR A 109 8.15 5.48 -8.18
N GLY A 110 8.91 6.57 -8.32
CA GLY A 110 9.35 7.40 -7.19
C GLY A 110 8.46 8.62 -6.95
N ASP A 111 7.46 8.82 -7.81
CA ASP A 111 6.50 9.92 -7.74
C ASP A 111 5.09 9.36 -7.99
N VAL A 112 4.15 9.71 -7.11
CA VAL A 112 2.76 9.26 -7.16
C VAL A 112 2.05 9.66 -8.47
N SER A 113 2.43 10.78 -9.08
CA SER A 113 1.88 11.24 -10.36
C SER A 113 2.20 10.31 -11.54
N GLN A 114 3.19 9.43 -11.41
CA GLN A 114 3.55 8.44 -12.43
C GLN A 114 2.62 7.23 -12.44
N LEU A 115 1.74 7.07 -11.45
CA LEU A 115 0.74 6.00 -11.44
C LEU A 115 -0.35 6.29 -12.48
N GLN A 116 -0.47 5.42 -13.48
CA GLN A 116 -1.40 5.59 -14.60
C GLN A 116 -2.36 4.40 -14.78
N SER A 117 -2.19 3.33 -14.01
CA SER A 117 -2.97 2.10 -14.15
C SER A 117 -3.58 1.69 -12.82
N THR A 118 -4.81 1.20 -12.84
CA THR A 118 -5.47 0.59 -11.68
C THR A 118 -4.98 -0.83 -11.45
N GLY A 119 -5.25 -1.38 -10.27
CA GLY A 119 -4.92 -2.75 -9.90
C GLY A 119 -4.05 -2.85 -8.65
N ARG A 120 -3.48 -4.05 -8.45
CA ARG A 120 -2.65 -4.35 -7.29
C ARG A 120 -1.22 -3.85 -7.49
N ALA A 121 -0.66 -3.28 -6.43
CA ALA A 121 0.72 -2.79 -6.35
C ALA A 121 1.26 -2.98 -4.93
N SER A 122 2.50 -2.54 -4.69
CA SER A 122 3.01 -2.28 -3.34
C SER A 122 3.51 -0.85 -3.22
N LEU A 123 3.44 -0.33 -1.99
CA LEU A 123 4.00 0.94 -1.57
C LEU A 123 5.02 0.67 -0.47
N THR A 124 6.26 1.05 -0.72
CA THR A 124 7.37 0.81 0.19
C THR A 124 8.00 2.12 0.62
N TYR A 125 8.25 2.29 1.92
CA TYR A 125 9.00 3.40 2.50
C TYR A 125 10.37 2.90 2.92
N ASN A 126 11.42 3.48 2.34
CA ASN A 126 12.78 3.31 2.81
C ASN A 126 13.06 4.39 3.86
N ILE A 127 13.51 3.99 5.04
CA ILE A 127 13.75 4.90 6.17
C ILE A 127 15.24 5.22 6.25
N PHE A 128 15.56 6.50 6.45
CA PHE A 128 16.93 7.01 6.48
C PHE A 128 17.18 7.81 7.75
N GLY A 129 18.39 7.71 8.30
CA GLY A 129 18.84 8.56 9.39
C GLY A 129 19.22 9.97 8.93
N GLU A 130 19.65 10.81 9.87
CA GLU A 130 20.11 12.18 9.59
C GLU A 130 21.35 12.23 8.68
N ASP A 131 22.14 11.15 8.65
CA ASP A 131 23.29 10.97 7.77
C ASP A 131 22.90 10.64 6.31
N GLY A 132 21.60 10.45 6.04
CA GLY A 132 21.07 10.09 4.73
C GLY A 132 21.27 8.63 4.36
N LEU A 133 21.78 7.79 5.26
CA LEU A 133 21.96 6.35 5.04
C LEU A 133 20.72 5.57 5.51
N PRO A 134 20.44 4.38 4.93
CA PRO A 134 19.34 3.54 5.39
C PRO A 134 19.49 3.20 6.87
N HIS A 135 18.41 3.42 7.63
CA HIS A 135 18.37 3.03 9.04
C HIS A 135 18.45 1.51 9.17
N VAL A 136 19.26 1.02 10.11
CA VAL A 136 19.35 -0.40 10.46
C VAL A 136 18.69 -0.57 11.82
N LYS A 137 17.62 -1.35 11.88
CA LYS A 137 16.88 -1.62 13.11
C LYS A 137 17.73 -2.46 14.08
N THR A 138 17.30 -2.55 15.34
CA THR A 138 17.99 -3.32 16.40
C THR A 138 18.17 -4.81 16.06
N ASP A 139 17.35 -5.36 15.18
CA ASP A 139 17.46 -6.76 14.70
C ASP A 139 18.50 -6.94 13.58
N GLY A 140 19.23 -5.88 13.20
CA GLY A 140 20.23 -5.89 12.14
C GLY A 140 19.65 -5.80 10.72
N GLN A 141 18.34 -5.65 10.57
CA GLN A 141 17.69 -5.52 9.26
C GLN A 141 17.52 -4.05 8.87
N ILE A 142 17.58 -3.77 7.56
CA ILE A 142 17.29 -2.43 7.03
C ILE A 142 15.83 -2.08 7.33
N ASP A 143 15.60 -0.85 7.75
CA ASP A 143 14.29 -0.34 8.10
C ASP A 143 13.50 0.04 6.83
N ILE A 144 12.56 -0.83 6.49
CA ILE A 144 11.69 -0.71 5.32
C ILE A 144 10.26 -1.07 5.74
N VAL A 145 9.32 -0.15 5.47
CA VAL A 145 7.89 -0.39 5.69
C VAL A 145 7.23 -0.67 4.34
N SER A 146 6.80 -1.92 4.12
CA SER A 146 6.11 -2.33 2.89
C SER A 146 4.62 -2.57 3.12
N VAL A 147 3.80 -1.93 2.31
CA VAL A 147 2.33 -1.93 2.41
C VAL A 147 1.73 -2.47 1.12
N ALA A 148 0.75 -3.37 1.23
CA ALA A 148 -0.03 -3.80 0.08
C ALA A 148 -0.89 -2.63 -0.42
N LEU A 149 -0.82 -2.33 -1.71
CA LEU A 149 -1.49 -1.18 -2.31
C LEU A 149 -2.57 -1.62 -3.31
N THR A 150 -3.74 -1.01 -3.21
CA THR A 150 -4.80 -1.08 -4.23
C THR A 150 -4.93 0.28 -4.90
N ILE A 151 -4.73 0.32 -6.21
CA ILE A 151 -4.92 1.51 -7.04
C ILE A 151 -6.25 1.37 -7.77
N TYR A 152 -7.13 2.36 -7.64
CA TYR A 152 -8.41 2.44 -8.36
C TYR A 152 -8.56 3.84 -8.98
N ASP A 153 -9.55 4.03 -9.85
CA ASP A 153 -9.82 5.33 -10.47
C ASP A 153 -11.33 5.60 -10.44
N SER A 154 -11.75 6.61 -9.68
CA SER A 154 -13.16 7.02 -9.60
C SER A 154 -13.57 8.07 -10.64
N THR A 155 -12.66 8.54 -11.50
CA THR A 155 -12.91 9.62 -12.48
C THR A 155 -14.19 9.38 -13.28
N THR A 156 -14.28 8.24 -13.99
CA THR A 156 -15.45 7.92 -14.83
C THR A 156 -16.74 7.79 -14.03
N LEU A 157 -16.67 7.26 -12.80
CA LEU A 157 -17.85 7.14 -11.94
C LEU A 157 -18.34 8.53 -11.50
N ARG A 158 -17.42 9.43 -11.14
CA ARG A 158 -17.75 10.81 -10.72
C ARG A 158 -18.36 11.59 -11.87
N ASP A 159 -17.79 11.50 -13.06
CA ASP A 159 -18.36 12.13 -14.25
C ASP A 159 -19.77 11.60 -14.51
N LYS A 160 -19.97 10.28 -14.38
CA LYS A 160 -21.30 9.68 -14.57
C LYS A 160 -22.32 10.10 -13.51
N ILE A 161 -21.89 10.27 -12.26
CA ILE A 161 -22.74 10.82 -11.19
C ILE A 161 -23.16 12.24 -11.54
N GLU A 162 -22.26 13.07 -12.04
CA GLU A 162 -22.59 14.45 -12.41
C GLU A 162 -23.51 14.52 -13.63
N GLU A 163 -23.33 13.65 -14.63
CA GLU A 163 -24.29 13.50 -15.73
C GLU A 163 -25.70 13.15 -15.23
N VAL A 164 -25.80 12.16 -14.33
CA VAL A 164 -27.08 11.74 -13.75
C VAL A 164 -27.67 12.85 -12.88
N ARG A 165 -26.85 13.56 -12.09
CA ARG A 165 -27.28 14.72 -11.29
C ARG A 165 -27.87 15.80 -12.18
N THR A 166 -27.22 16.13 -13.30
CA THR A 166 -27.73 17.12 -14.25
C THR A 166 -29.06 16.66 -14.86
N ASN A 167 -29.16 15.39 -15.28
CA ASN A 167 -30.39 14.88 -15.86
C ASN A 167 -31.56 14.79 -14.85
N ALA A 168 -31.30 14.37 -13.60
CA ALA A 168 -32.33 14.24 -12.57
C ALA A 168 -32.93 15.61 -12.18
N ASN A 169 -32.11 16.67 -12.20
CA ASN A 169 -32.55 18.03 -11.94
C ASN A 169 -33.36 18.67 -13.08
N ASP A 170 -33.55 17.99 -14.20
CA ASP A 170 -34.46 18.43 -15.26
C ASP A 170 -35.91 18.49 -14.70
N PRO A 171 -36.62 19.62 -14.86
CA PRO A 171 -38.01 19.77 -14.40
C PRO A 171 -38.99 18.74 -14.99
N LYS A 172 -38.63 18.04 -16.08
CA LYS A 172 -39.48 17.00 -16.68
C LYS A 172 -39.69 15.77 -15.79
N TRP A 173 -38.83 15.52 -14.81
CA TRP A 173 -38.95 14.38 -13.89
C TRP A 173 -39.85 14.71 -12.69
N THR A 174 -40.51 13.69 -12.12
CA THR A 174 -41.31 13.88 -10.90
C THR A 174 -40.40 14.11 -9.69
N GLU A 175 -40.88 14.85 -8.71
CA GLU A 175 -40.10 15.21 -7.52
C GLU A 175 -39.66 13.98 -6.73
N GLU A 176 -40.51 12.94 -6.63
CA GLU A 176 -40.18 11.72 -5.90
C GLU A 176 -39.15 10.84 -6.62
N SER A 177 -39.00 10.98 -7.94
CA SER A 177 -38.02 10.24 -8.74
C SER A 177 -36.66 10.95 -8.84
N ARG A 178 -36.64 12.26 -8.58
CA ARG A 178 -35.45 13.12 -8.60
C ARG A 178 -34.65 12.96 -7.32
#